data_AF-A0AAV0NJK5-F1
#
_entry.id   AF-A0AAV0NJK5-F1
#
_cell.length_a   1.000
_cell.length_b   1.000
_cell.length_c   1.000
_cell.angle_alpha   90.00
_cell.angle_beta   90.00
_cell.angle_gamma   90.00
#
_symmetry.space_group_name_H-M   'P 1'
#
loop_
_entity.id
_entity.type
_entity.pdbx_description
1 polymer ?
#
loop_
_entity_poly.entity_id
_entity_poly.type
_entity_poly.pdbx_seq_one_letter_code
_entity_poly.pdbx_strand_id
1 'polypeptide(L)'
;MKTIRQTHRAGAVWAEGQELPMWTFHMDNGARWGIATTNHGESINNVYKGLRAMPVSVIVEMSYWKVNEWRVARLQQAIGRELQGHSIAHDVFAQMQKNDEKSSKHKVVLFDRSEGIFAVETGIWGGGRR
;
A
#
# COMPACT_ATOMS: atom_id res chain seq x y z
N MET A 1 8.80 -24.70 15.38
CA MET A 1 8.58 -23.43 14.64
C MET A 1 9.12 -22.29 15.48
N LYS A 2 10.11 -21.51 15.00
CA LYS A 2 10.72 -20.42 15.78
C LYS A 2 9.84 -19.17 15.72
N THR A 3 9.69 -18.46 16.83
CA THR A 3 8.89 -17.22 16.90
C THR A 3 9.65 -16.04 16.29
N ILE A 4 8.95 -14.98 15.87
CA ILE A 4 9.56 -13.73 15.35
C ILE A 4 10.59 -13.15 16.34
N ARG A 5 10.35 -13.30 17.65
CA ARG A 5 11.31 -12.92 18.70
C ARG A 5 12.65 -13.65 18.59
N GLN A 6 12.64 -14.89 18.11
CA GLN A 6 13.84 -15.74 17.99
C GLN A 6 14.55 -15.57 16.65
N THR A 7 13.87 -15.11 15.61
CA THR A 7 14.44 -14.97 14.25
C THR A 7 14.79 -13.53 13.88
N HIS A 8 14.06 -12.53 14.40
CA HIS A 8 14.27 -11.13 14.04
C HIS A 8 13.97 -10.19 15.23
N ARG A 9 14.90 -10.15 16.19
CA ARG A 9 14.76 -9.42 17.46
C ARG A 9 14.43 -7.93 17.27
N ALA A 10 15.06 -7.26 16.30
CA ALA A 10 14.79 -5.85 16.01
C ALA A 10 13.34 -5.59 15.58
N GLY A 11 12.77 -6.51 14.79
CA GLY A 11 11.37 -6.42 14.37
C GLY A 11 10.40 -6.67 15.52
N ALA A 12 10.73 -7.58 16.42
CA ALA A 12 9.93 -7.82 17.62
C ALA A 12 9.90 -6.59 18.54
N VAL A 13 11.06 -5.96 18.80
CA VAL A 13 11.15 -4.75 19.62
C VAL A 13 10.42 -3.57 18.98
N TRP A 14 10.57 -3.37 17.66
CA TRP A 14 9.84 -2.33 16.94
C TRP A 14 8.33 -2.50 17.06
N ALA A 15 7.83 -3.74 16.90
CA ALA A 15 6.42 -4.04 17.00
C ALA A 15 5.91 -3.79 18.42
N GLU A 16 6.61 -4.29 19.45
CA GLU A 16 6.26 -4.10 20.86
C GLU A 16 6.22 -2.62 21.28
N GLY A 17 6.93 -1.73 20.57
CA GLY A 17 6.87 -0.28 20.75
C GLY A 17 5.68 0.42 20.07
N GLN A 18 4.85 -0.28 19.30
CA GLN A 18 3.65 0.30 18.66
C GLN A 18 2.43 0.19 19.60
N GLU A 19 1.60 1.23 19.64
CA GLU A 19 0.37 1.23 20.43
C GLU A 19 -0.65 0.19 19.91
N LEU A 20 -1.33 -0.53 20.80
CA LEU A 20 -2.32 -1.58 20.47
C LEU A 20 -3.34 -1.23 19.36
N PRO A 21 -3.84 0.02 19.24
CA PRO A 21 -4.70 0.42 18.13
C PRO A 21 -4.03 0.33 16.75
N MET A 22 -2.71 0.51 16.67
CA MET A 22 -1.94 0.37 15.43
C MET A 22 -1.76 -1.10 15.02
N TRP A 23 -1.88 -2.03 15.96
CA TRP A 23 -1.81 -3.47 15.70
C TRP A 23 -3.11 -4.04 15.15
N THR A 24 -4.24 -3.38 15.46
CA THR A 24 -5.56 -3.88 15.10
C THR A 24 -6.13 -3.03 13.98
N PHE A 25 -6.20 -3.62 12.79
CA PHE A 25 -6.87 -3.05 11.62
C PHE A 25 -8.33 -2.58 11.85
N HIS A 26 -8.89 -2.94 13.00
CA HIS A 26 -10.28 -2.71 13.39
C HIS A 26 -10.48 -1.60 14.42
N MET A 27 -9.43 -1.00 14.97
CA MET A 27 -9.57 0.19 15.81
C MET A 27 -9.65 1.44 14.92
N ASP A 28 -10.75 1.59 14.19
CA ASP A 28 -11.07 2.82 13.48
C ASP A 28 -11.81 3.75 14.43
N ASN A 29 -11.14 4.78 14.97
CA ASN A 29 -11.77 5.89 15.72
C ASN A 29 -12.70 6.72 14.79
N GLY A 30 -13.64 6.09 14.09
CA GLY A 30 -14.46 6.65 13.01
C GLY A 30 -13.74 6.83 11.66
N ALA A 31 -12.43 6.58 11.59
CA ALA A 31 -11.61 6.78 10.40
C ALA A 31 -11.21 5.44 9.77
N ARG A 32 -11.90 5.04 8.71
CA ARG A 32 -11.50 3.91 7.87
C ARG A 32 -10.22 4.26 7.13
N TRP A 33 -9.07 3.91 7.70
CA TRP A 33 -7.82 3.90 6.96
C TRP A 33 -7.94 2.84 5.88
N GLY A 34 -8.18 3.29 4.65
CA GLY A 34 -8.45 2.46 3.49
C GLY A 34 -7.23 1.66 3.03
N ILE A 35 -6.81 0.68 3.83
CA ILE A 35 -6.48 -0.61 3.23
C ILE A 35 -7.80 -1.37 3.24
N ALA A 36 -8.63 -0.98 2.27
CA ALA A 36 -9.75 -1.79 1.88
C ALA A 36 -9.22 -3.21 1.60
N THR A 37 -10.04 -4.19 1.88
CA THR A 37 -9.89 -5.61 1.54
C THR A 37 -9.69 -5.79 0.04
N THR A 38 -8.55 -5.38 -0.50
CA THR A 38 -8.03 -5.90 -1.77
C THR A 38 -7.64 -7.32 -1.44
N ASN A 39 -8.66 -8.16 -1.58
CA ASN A 39 -8.72 -9.56 -1.28
C ASN A 39 -7.36 -10.20 -1.50
N HIS A 40 -6.67 -10.54 -0.40
CA HIS A 40 -5.37 -11.22 -0.46
C HIS A 40 -5.49 -12.50 -1.30
N GLY A 41 -6.65 -13.16 -1.22
CA GLY A 41 -7.05 -14.26 -2.10
C GLY A 41 -7.18 -13.90 -3.58
N GLU A 42 -7.63 -12.70 -3.99
CA GLU A 42 -7.70 -12.24 -5.39
C GLU A 42 -6.31 -11.99 -5.95
N SER A 43 -5.44 -11.34 -5.15
CA SER A 43 -4.04 -11.15 -5.50
C SER A 43 -3.36 -12.51 -5.72
N ILE A 44 -3.57 -13.44 -4.79
CA ILE A 44 -3.07 -14.82 -4.89
C ILE A 44 -3.72 -15.57 -6.07
N ASN A 45 -5.00 -15.35 -6.34
CA ASN A 45 -5.72 -16.01 -7.43
C ASN A 45 -5.21 -15.53 -8.80
N ASN A 46 -4.78 -14.27 -8.92
CA ASN A 46 -4.10 -13.77 -10.11
C ASN A 46 -2.72 -14.42 -10.32
N VAL A 47 -1.96 -14.66 -9.25
CA VAL A 47 -0.71 -15.43 -9.31
C VAL A 47 -0.98 -16.87 -9.77
N TYR A 48 -2.08 -17.47 -9.32
CA TYR A 48 -2.41 -18.86 -9.62
C TYR A 48 -3.26 -19.08 -10.87
N LYS A 49 -3.64 -18.04 -11.61
CA LYS A 49 -4.42 -18.18 -12.86
C LYS A 49 -3.81 -19.21 -13.83
N GLY A 50 -2.48 -19.27 -13.93
CA GLY A 50 -1.77 -20.24 -14.78
C GLY A 50 -1.48 -21.62 -14.13
N LEU A 51 -1.77 -21.78 -12.85
CA LEU A 51 -1.41 -22.98 -12.07
C LEU A 51 -2.62 -23.81 -11.62
N ARG A 52 -3.84 -23.43 -12.03
CA ARG A 52 -5.10 -24.03 -11.55
C ARG A 52 -5.31 -25.52 -11.90
N ALA A 53 -4.48 -26.08 -12.78
CA ALA A 53 -4.51 -27.50 -13.18
C ALA A 53 -3.23 -28.25 -12.82
N MET A 54 -2.36 -27.67 -12.00
CA MET A 54 -1.09 -28.28 -11.59
C MET A 54 -1.25 -29.05 -10.28
N PRO A 55 -0.40 -30.06 -10.02
CA PRO A 55 -0.31 -30.68 -8.70
C PRO A 55 -0.02 -29.66 -7.60
N VAL A 56 -0.53 -29.90 -6.39
CA VAL A 56 -0.33 -29.02 -5.23
C VAL A 56 1.16 -28.77 -4.96
N SER A 57 2.02 -29.77 -5.17
CA SER A 57 3.47 -29.64 -5.01
C SER A 57 4.08 -28.59 -5.95
N VAL A 58 3.67 -28.59 -7.22
CA VAL A 58 4.14 -27.62 -8.23
C VAL A 58 3.64 -26.22 -7.88
N ILE A 59 2.40 -26.09 -7.40
CA ILE A 59 1.85 -24.80 -6.95
C ILE A 59 2.70 -24.25 -5.81
N VAL A 60 3.00 -25.05 -4.78
CA VAL A 60 3.81 -24.63 -3.63
C VAL A 60 5.22 -24.22 -4.05
N GLU A 61 5.86 -25.01 -4.92
CA GLU A 61 7.20 -24.71 -5.43
C GLU A 61 7.22 -23.40 -6.23
N MET A 62 6.29 -23.23 -7.17
CA MET A 62 6.19 -22.01 -7.98
C MET A 62 5.90 -20.77 -7.12
N SER A 63 5.03 -20.90 -6.11
CA SER A 63 4.77 -19.82 -5.16
C SER A 63 6.01 -19.41 -4.39
N TYR A 64 6.80 -20.37 -3.92
CA TYR A 64 8.04 -20.10 -3.21
C TYR A 64 9.02 -19.29 -4.07
N TRP A 65 9.27 -19.76 -5.29
CA TRP A 65 10.16 -19.07 -6.21
C TRP A 65 9.65 -17.67 -6.57
N LYS A 66 8.35 -17.54 -6.83
CA LYS A 66 7.77 -16.24 -7.20
C LYS A 66 7.83 -15.23 -6.07
N VAL A 67 7.52 -15.65 -4.84
CA VAL A 67 7.61 -14.80 -3.65
C VAL A 67 9.07 -14.40 -3.40
N ASN A 68 10.02 -15.32 -3.56
CA ASN A 68 11.44 -15.01 -3.38
C ASN A 68 11.95 -14.01 -4.43
N GLU A 69 11.59 -14.19 -5.70
CA GLU A 69 11.88 -13.25 -6.79
C GLU A 69 11.38 -11.84 -6.44
N TRP A 70 10.11 -11.73 -6.03
CA TRP A 70 9.51 -10.45 -5.63
C TRP A 70 10.18 -9.83 -4.41
N ARG A 71 10.56 -10.66 -3.42
CA ARG A 71 11.27 -10.20 -2.23
C ARG A 71 12.62 -9.60 -2.60
N VAL A 72 13.41 -10.28 -3.44
CA VAL A 72 14.71 -9.79 -3.88
C VAL A 72 14.56 -8.49 -4.67
N ALA A 73 13.63 -8.46 -5.64
CA ALA A 73 13.41 -7.26 -6.46
C ALA A 73 12.98 -6.05 -5.61
N ARG A 74 12.03 -6.22 -4.68
CA ARG A 74 11.59 -5.15 -3.79
C ARG A 74 12.68 -4.69 -2.82
N LEU A 75 13.50 -5.61 -2.31
CA LEU A 75 14.61 -5.25 -1.44
C LEU A 75 15.66 -4.42 -2.19
N GLN A 76 16.00 -4.81 -3.42
CA GLN A 76 16.91 -4.03 -4.27
C GLN A 76 16.37 -2.63 -4.56
N GLN A 77 15.08 -2.50 -4.84
CA GLN A 77 14.43 -1.20 -5.02
C GLN A 77 14.47 -0.35 -3.73
N ALA A 78 14.21 -0.96 -2.57
CA ALA A 78 14.24 -0.28 -1.28
C ALA A 78 15.64 0.23 -0.95
N ILE A 79 16.67 -0.62 -1.09
CA ILE A 79 18.07 -0.24 -0.92
C ILE A 79 18.46 0.88 -1.89
N GLY A 80 18.07 0.77 -3.17
CA GLY A 80 18.32 1.81 -4.17
C GLY A 80 17.69 3.15 -3.80
N ARG A 81 16.48 3.16 -3.24
CA ARG A 81 15.81 4.37 -2.75
C ARG A 81 16.48 4.94 -1.51
N GLU A 82 16.88 4.09 -0.57
CA GLU A 82 17.61 4.50 0.64
C GLU A 82 18.95 5.15 0.29
N LEU A 83 19.70 4.58 -0.66
CA LEU A 83 20.94 5.16 -1.18
C LEU A 83 20.72 6.52 -1.87
N GLN A 84 19.55 6.73 -2.48
CA GLN A 84 19.13 8.02 -3.04
C GLN A 84 18.62 9.01 -1.98
N GLY A 85 18.58 8.63 -0.70
CA GLY A 85 18.09 9.45 0.40
C GLY A 85 16.56 9.52 0.50
N HIS A 86 15.84 8.64 -0.20
CA HIS A 86 14.38 8.59 -0.15
C HIS A 86 13.90 7.57 0.88
N SER A 87 13.11 8.02 1.85
CA SER A 87 12.50 7.16 2.89
C SER A 87 11.22 6.44 2.45
N ILE A 88 10.72 6.73 1.24
CA ILE A 88 9.42 6.25 0.75
C ILE A 88 9.61 5.47 -0.55
N ALA A 89 8.85 4.37 -0.70
CA ALA A 89 8.80 3.59 -1.92
C ALA A 89 8.49 4.45 -3.17
N HIS A 90 9.03 4.05 -4.32
CA HIS A 90 8.89 4.78 -5.57
C HIS A 90 7.42 5.00 -5.97
N ASP A 91 6.62 3.94 -5.94
CA ASP A 91 5.23 3.99 -6.41
C ASP A 91 4.35 4.88 -5.52
N VAL A 92 4.61 4.87 -4.21
CA VAL A 92 3.92 5.75 -3.25
C VAL A 92 4.27 7.20 -3.55
N PHE A 93 5.55 7.50 -3.75
CA PHE A 93 6.00 8.85 -4.08
C PHE A 93 5.44 9.34 -5.42
N ALA A 94 5.43 8.49 -6.45
CA ALA A 94 4.84 8.81 -7.74
C ALA A 94 3.32 9.08 -7.62
N GLN A 95 2.63 8.32 -6.76
CA GLN A 95 1.22 8.57 -6.47
C GLN A 95 1.00 9.88 -5.72
N MET A 96 1.88 10.21 -4.76
CA MET A 96 1.84 11.50 -4.06
C MET A 96 2.03 12.66 -5.03
N GLN A 97 3.00 12.58 -5.94
CA GLN A 97 3.21 13.61 -6.98
C GLN A 97 1.97 13.77 -7.87
N LYS A 98 1.38 12.68 -8.35
CA LYS A 98 0.13 12.73 -9.13
C LYS A 98 -1.01 13.38 -8.35
N ASN A 99 -1.11 13.08 -7.06
CA ASN A 99 -2.14 13.66 -6.19
C ASN A 99 -1.89 15.15 -5.95
N ASP A 100 -0.63 15.57 -5.84
CA ASP A 100 -0.23 16.97 -5.66
C ASP A 100 -0.49 17.80 -6.93
N GLU A 101 -0.13 17.26 -8.10
CA GLU A 101 -0.47 17.85 -9.39
C GLU A 101 -2.00 17.96 -9.59
N LYS A 102 -2.76 17.02 -9.04
CA LYS A 102 -4.22 17.08 -9.07
C LYS A 102 -4.74 18.11 -8.07
N SER A 103 -4.17 18.18 -6.87
CA SER A 103 -4.61 19.08 -5.81
C SER A 103 -4.41 20.55 -6.18
N SER A 104 -3.29 20.87 -6.83
CA SER A 104 -3.00 22.23 -7.33
C SER A 104 -4.05 22.76 -8.32
N LYS A 105 -4.85 21.88 -8.94
CA LYS A 105 -5.93 22.24 -9.88
C LYS A 105 -7.30 22.38 -9.21
N HIS A 106 -7.39 22.10 -7.91
CA HIS A 106 -8.60 22.33 -7.13
C HIS A 106 -8.61 23.77 -6.62
N LYS A 107 -9.75 24.45 -6.79
CA LYS A 107 -10.01 25.77 -6.25
C LYS A 107 -11.21 25.70 -5.33
N VAL A 108 -11.08 26.22 -4.12
CA VAL A 108 -12.21 26.38 -3.20
C VAL A 108 -12.90 27.70 -3.51
N VAL A 109 -14.20 27.65 -3.78
CA VAL A 109 -15.05 28.80 -4.08
C VAL A 109 -16.11 28.92 -3.00
N LEU A 110 -16.31 30.14 -2.49
CA LEU A 110 -17.34 30.44 -1.51
C LEU A 110 -18.71 30.34 -2.18
N PHE A 111 -19.57 29.45 -1.68
CA PHE A 111 -20.93 29.28 -2.20
C PHE A 111 -21.94 30.01 -1.31
N ASP A 112 -21.92 29.75 -0.01
CA ASP A 112 -22.74 30.44 0.99
C ASP A 112 -21.91 30.74 2.24
N ARG A 113 -21.75 32.03 2.57
CA ARG A 113 -20.96 32.48 3.71
C ARG A 113 -21.69 32.37 5.04
N SER A 114 -23.02 32.49 5.04
CA SER A 114 -23.85 32.40 6.25
C SER A 114 -23.90 30.97 6.78
N GLU A 115 -23.93 29.99 5.88
CA GLU A 115 -23.96 28.57 6.26
C GLU A 115 -22.57 27.90 6.27
N GLY A 116 -21.52 28.62 5.87
CA GLY A 116 -20.16 28.07 5.79
C GLY A 116 -19.99 27.02 4.70
N ILE A 117 -20.76 27.10 3.62
CA ILE A 117 -20.73 26.16 2.51
C ILE A 117 -19.73 26.65 1.46
N PHE A 118 -18.79 25.78 1.12
CA PHE A 118 -17.78 26.01 0.09
C PHE A 118 -17.91 24.94 -0.99
N ALA A 119 -17.80 25.35 -2.25
CA ALA A 119 -17.71 24.46 -3.39
C ALA A 119 -16.24 24.23 -3.76
N VAL A 120 -15.91 23.03 -4.23
CA VAL A 120 -14.58 22.74 -4.80
C VAL A 120 -14.72 22.63 -6.31
N GLU A 121 -14.20 23.63 -7.02
CA GLU A 121 -14.05 23.58 -8.46
C GLU A 121 -12.77 22.83 -8.80
N THR A 122 -12.88 21.84 -9.68
CA THR A 122 -11.72 21.07 -10.14
C THR A 122 -11.43 21.43 -11.59
N GLY A 123 -10.24 21.96 -11.88
CA GLY A 123 -9.80 22.19 -13.25
C GLY A 123 -9.79 20.88 -14.07
N ILE A 124 -10.05 20.97 -15.39
CA ILE A 124 -10.13 19.82 -16.28
C ILE A 124 -8.82 19.01 -16.21
N TRP A 125 -8.93 17.75 -15.79
CA TRP A 125 -7.81 16.80 -15.74
C TRP A 125 -7.82 15.92 -17.00
N GLY A 126 -6.81 16.06 -17.87
CA GLY A 126 -6.72 15.37 -19.17
C GLY A 126 -6.41 13.86 -19.12
N GLY A 127 -6.65 13.20 -17.98
CA GLY A 127 -6.21 11.83 -17.73
C GLY A 127 -7.32 10.81 -17.49
N GLY A 128 -8.53 11.00 -18.02
CA GLY A 128 -9.70 10.13 -17.81
C GLY A 128 -9.35 8.65 -17.55
N ARG A 129 -9.79 8.14 -16.40
CA ARG A 129 -9.58 6.74 -15.98
C ARG A 129 -10.13 5.80 -17.07
N ARG A 130 -9.29 4.87 -17.54
CA ARG A 130 -9.76 3.55 -17.96
C ARG A 130 -9.93 2.68 -16.73
#